data_AF-A0NHH4-F1
#
_entry.id   AF-A0NHH4-F1
#
_cell.length_a   1.000
_cell.length_b   1.000
_cell.length_c   1.000
_cell.angle_alpha   90.00
_cell.angle_beta   90.00
_cell.angle_gamma   90.00
#
_symmetry.space_group_name_H-M   'P 1'
#
loop_
_entity.id
_entity.type
_entity.pdbx_description
1 polymer ?
#
loop_
_entity_poly.entity_id
_entity_poly.type
_entity_poly.pdbx_seq_one_letter_code
_entity_poly.pdbx_strand_id
1 'polypeptide(L)'
;MVTIKEIADKVNLSPTTVSNVIHGRKGKVSPDNYKKISRALEESKYVSNMGGRLLGRHGSKIIAVILNYERRSEMNVVSDPFYNQIIGFLEEEIRKKGYFMMLYTSGSVTESLRLATAWDIEGLIVLGSHPDDAKNVY
;
A
#
# COMPACT_ATOMS: atom_id res chain seq x y z
N MET A 1 -18.10 -9.77 0.55
CA MET A 1 -16.66 -10.00 0.78
C MET A 1 -16.53 -10.64 2.14
N VAL A 2 -15.79 -11.74 2.26
CA VAL A 2 -15.65 -12.44 3.55
C VAL A 2 -14.87 -11.56 4.53
N THR A 3 -15.37 -11.41 5.76
CA THR A 3 -14.77 -10.56 6.79
C THR A 3 -13.94 -11.37 7.79
N ILE A 4 -13.06 -10.70 8.54
CA ILE A 4 -12.29 -11.35 9.62
C ILE A 4 -13.24 -11.99 10.65
N LYS A 5 -14.39 -11.36 10.91
CA LYS A 5 -15.40 -11.85 11.84
C LYS A 5 -16.01 -13.17 11.35
N GLU A 6 -16.40 -13.24 10.07
CA GLU A 6 -16.96 -14.47 9.49
C GLU A 6 -15.94 -15.63 9.47
N ILE A 7 -14.65 -15.34 9.22
CA ILE A 7 -13.59 -16.36 9.35
C ILE A 7 -13.45 -16.83 10.79
N ALA A 8 -13.46 -15.90 11.75
CA ALA A 8 -13.35 -16.18 13.17
C ALA A 8 -14.49 -17.09 13.65
N ASP A 9 -15.72 -16.82 13.21
CA ASP A 9 -16.90 -17.63 13.47
C ASP A 9 -16.76 -19.02 12.85
N LYS A 10 -16.30 -19.14 11.60
CA LYS A 10 -16.08 -20.43 10.90
C LYS A 10 -15.08 -21.34 11.62
N VAL A 11 -14.03 -20.77 12.23
CA VAL A 11 -13.00 -21.54 12.94
C VAL A 11 -13.22 -21.60 14.46
N ASN A 12 -14.27 -20.97 14.97
CA ASN A 12 -14.56 -20.84 16.40
C ASN A 12 -13.37 -20.27 17.20
N LEU A 13 -12.82 -19.14 16.75
CA LEU A 13 -11.74 -18.41 17.42
C LEU A 13 -12.08 -16.92 17.48
N SER A 14 -11.34 -16.14 18.27
CA SER A 14 -11.55 -14.69 18.30
C SER A 14 -11.09 -14.02 17.00
N PRO A 15 -11.73 -12.91 16.57
CA PRO A 15 -11.24 -12.08 15.46
C PRO A 15 -9.79 -11.62 15.65
N THR A 16 -9.36 -11.40 16.90
CA THR A 16 -7.98 -11.06 17.24
C THR A 16 -7.00 -12.19 16.92
N THR A 17 -7.36 -13.44 17.18
CA THR A 17 -6.53 -14.61 16.83
C THR A 17 -6.39 -14.75 15.32
N VAL A 18 -7.48 -14.58 14.56
CA VAL A 18 -7.45 -14.57 13.09
C VAL A 18 -6.60 -13.41 12.55
N SER A 19 -6.77 -12.21 13.11
CA SER A 19 -5.95 -11.04 12.77
C SER A 19 -4.46 -11.28 13.01
N ASN A 20 -4.07 -11.93 14.11
CA ASN A 20 -2.67 -12.24 14.37
C ASN A 20 -2.08 -13.19 13.31
N VAL A 21 -2.85 -14.15 12.80
CA VAL A 21 -2.41 -15.02 11.69
C VAL A 21 -2.26 -14.24 10.39
N ILE A 22 -3.26 -13.41 10.03
CA ILE A 22 -3.23 -12.56 8.83
C ILE A 22 -1.99 -11.64 8.83
N HIS A 23 -1.63 -11.09 10.00
CA HIS A 23 -0.48 -10.19 10.15
C HIS A 23 0.84 -10.90 10.48
N GLY A 24 0.91 -12.23 10.33
CA GLY A 24 2.17 -12.99 10.49
C GLY A 24 2.71 -13.04 11.92
N ARG A 25 1.92 -12.71 12.94
CA ARG A 25 2.31 -12.72 14.37
C ARG A 25 2.26 -14.13 14.95
N LYS A 26 3.06 -15.04 14.39
CA LYS A 26 3.07 -16.48 14.69
C LYS A 26 3.32 -16.80 16.17
N GLY A 27 4.09 -15.97 16.90
CA GLY A 27 4.34 -16.16 18.32
C GLY A 27 3.12 -15.99 19.25
N LYS A 28 1.98 -15.50 18.74
CA LYS A 28 0.74 -15.29 19.52
C LYS A 28 -0.32 -16.36 19.28
N VAL A 29 -0.04 -17.37 18.46
CA VAL A 29 -1.02 -18.37 18.02
C VAL A 29 -0.37 -19.75 18.03
N SER A 30 -1.07 -20.76 18.54
CA SER A 30 -0.56 -22.15 18.51
C SER A 30 -0.42 -22.65 17.08
N PRO A 31 0.49 -23.61 16.80
CA PRO A 31 0.65 -24.20 15.47
C PRO A 31 -0.67 -24.77 14.89
N ASP A 32 -1.49 -25.37 15.74
CA ASP A 32 -2.77 -25.96 15.33
C ASP A 32 -3.78 -24.89 14.92
N ASN A 33 -3.91 -23.81 15.70
CA ASN A 33 -4.78 -22.70 15.37
C ASN A 33 -4.28 -21.95 14.12
N TYR A 34 -2.97 -21.83 13.95
CA TYR A 34 -2.38 -21.25 12.74
C TYR A 34 -2.81 -22.05 11.50
N LYS A 35 -2.60 -23.38 11.50
CA LYS A 35 -3.02 -24.25 10.40
C LYS A 35 -4.53 -24.17 10.11
N LYS A 36 -5.35 -24.19 11.16
CA LYS A 36 -6.81 -24.11 11.05
C LYS A 36 -7.26 -22.79 10.40
N ILE A 37 -6.69 -21.66 10.85
CA ILE A 37 -7.00 -20.34 10.31
C ILE A 37 -6.49 -20.20 8.87
N SER A 38 -5.25 -20.61 8.58
CA SER A 38 -4.67 -20.55 7.23
C SER A 38 -5.54 -21.29 6.21
N ARG A 39 -5.99 -22.51 6.55
CA ARG A 39 -6.89 -23.28 5.70
C ARG A 39 -8.23 -22.57 5.48
N ALA A 40 -8.83 -22.00 6.53
CA ALA A 40 -10.09 -21.29 6.41
C ALA A 40 -9.97 -20.04 5.52
N LEU A 41 -8.85 -19.30 5.60
CA LEU A 41 -8.56 -18.15 4.76
C LEU A 41 -8.43 -18.54 3.28
N GLU A 42 -7.73 -19.64 2.99
CA GLU A 42 -7.58 -20.19 1.63
C GLU A 42 -8.92 -20.65 1.04
N GLU A 43 -9.67 -21.47 1.76
CA GLU A 43 -10.98 -21.98 1.31
C GLU A 43 -11.99 -20.86 1.05
N SER A 44 -11.96 -19.82 1.89
CA SER A 44 -12.85 -18.66 1.78
C SER A 44 -12.35 -17.62 0.78
N LYS A 45 -11.21 -17.85 0.11
CA LYS A 45 -10.53 -16.89 -0.78
C LYS A 45 -10.46 -15.49 -0.16
N TYR A 46 -10.13 -15.45 1.13
CA TYR A 46 -10.13 -14.21 1.89
C TYR A 46 -9.08 -13.25 1.34
N VAL A 47 -9.50 -12.02 1.04
CA VAL A 47 -8.62 -10.92 0.65
C VAL A 47 -8.69 -9.87 1.75
N SER A 48 -7.53 -9.47 2.29
CA SER A 48 -7.49 -8.44 3.32
C SER A 48 -8.04 -7.12 2.78
N ASN A 49 -8.98 -6.52 3.51
CA ASN A 49 -9.47 -5.19 3.18
C ASN A 49 -8.41 -4.13 3.50
N MET A 50 -7.94 -3.38 2.50
CA MET A 50 -7.00 -2.28 2.69
C MET A 50 -7.56 -1.16 3.56
N GLY A 51 -8.85 -0.86 3.47
CA GLY A 51 -9.50 0.10 4.37
C GLY A 51 -9.46 -0.35 5.84
N GLY A 52 -9.63 -1.65 6.09
CA GLY A 52 -9.50 -2.23 7.43
C GLY A 52 -8.06 -2.19 7.96
N ARG A 53 -7.06 -2.33 7.08
CA ARG A 53 -5.64 -2.21 7.42
C ARG A 53 -5.27 -0.78 7.84
N LEU A 54 -5.74 0.22 7.09
CA LEU A 54 -5.57 1.64 7.39
C LEU A 54 -6.21 1.99 8.75
N LEU A 55 -7.48 1.63 8.94
CA LEU A 55 -8.22 1.87 10.19
C LEU A 55 -7.59 1.16 11.40
N GLY A 56 -7.05 -0.04 11.18
CA GLY A 56 -6.34 -0.83 12.19
C GLY A 56 -4.92 -0.35 12.51
N ARG A 57 -4.45 0.76 11.91
CA ARG A 57 -3.06 1.25 12.02
C ARG A 57 -2.02 0.18 11.72
N HIS A 58 -2.28 -0.60 10.67
CA HIS A 58 -1.37 -1.67 10.21
C HIS A 58 -0.58 -1.26 8.96
N GLY A 59 -0.44 0.06 8.75
CA GLY A 59 0.25 0.68 7.62
C GLY A 59 -0.56 0.60 6.32
N SER A 60 -0.38 1.56 5.42
CA SER A 60 -1.04 1.57 4.12
C SER A 60 -0.44 0.57 3.14
N LYS A 61 0.84 0.19 3.31
CA LYS A 61 1.66 -0.47 2.29
C LYS A 61 1.69 0.28 0.95
N ILE A 62 1.47 1.59 0.96
CA ILE A 62 1.48 2.43 -0.23
C ILE A 62 2.82 3.17 -0.30
N ILE A 63 3.48 3.09 -1.45
CA ILE A 63 4.55 4.00 -1.86
C ILE A 63 4.00 4.91 -2.95
N ALA A 64 4.02 6.22 -2.73
CA ALA A 64 3.66 7.19 -3.77
C ALA A 64 4.83 7.47 -4.69
N VAL A 65 4.54 7.49 -5.98
CA VAL A 65 5.43 7.99 -7.03
C VAL A 65 4.78 9.22 -7.62
N ILE A 66 5.40 10.37 -7.37
CA ILE A 66 4.89 11.68 -7.82
C ILE A 66 5.72 12.15 -9.00
N LEU A 67 5.01 12.47 -10.07
CA LEU A 67 5.59 13.06 -11.26
C LEU A 67 5.35 14.56 -11.20
N ASN A 68 6.41 15.32 -10.97
CA ASN A 68 6.42 16.77 -11.07
C ASN A 68 6.74 17.12 -12.52
N TYR A 69 5.71 17.50 -13.28
CA TYR A 69 5.85 17.87 -14.68
C TYR A 69 5.26 19.27 -14.84
N GLU A 70 6.01 20.16 -15.49
CA GLU A 70 5.47 21.49 -15.79
C GLU A 70 4.22 21.34 -16.66
N ARG A 71 3.10 21.89 -16.18
CA ARG A 71 1.78 21.91 -16.86
C ARG A 71 1.81 22.51 -18.28
N ARG A 72 2.94 23.05 -18.73
CA ARG A 72 3.13 23.67 -20.06
C ARG A 72 3.47 22.69 -21.18
N SER A 73 3.86 21.46 -20.87
CA SER A 73 4.08 20.46 -21.91
C SER A 73 2.81 19.64 -22.12
N GLU A 74 2.27 19.73 -23.32
CA GLU A 74 1.05 19.03 -23.79
C GLU A 74 1.24 17.51 -23.90
N MET A 75 2.40 16.97 -23.53
CA MET A 75 2.69 15.54 -23.52
C MET A 75 2.24 14.89 -22.22
N ASN A 76 1.43 13.83 -22.35
CA ASN A 76 1.09 12.96 -21.24
C ASN A 76 2.38 12.36 -20.68
N VAL A 77 2.66 12.52 -19.38
CA VAL A 77 3.91 12.08 -18.74
C VAL A 77 4.17 10.58 -18.90
N VAL A 78 3.11 9.78 -19.09
CA VAL A 78 3.18 8.33 -19.33
C VAL A 78 3.65 7.99 -20.75
N SER A 79 3.56 8.95 -21.68
CA SER A 79 4.01 8.81 -23.06
C SER A 79 5.50 9.13 -23.26
N ASP A 80 6.16 9.72 -22.28
CA ASP A 80 7.60 9.95 -22.30
C ASP A 80 8.36 8.63 -22.04
N PRO A 81 9.17 8.13 -23.00
CA PRO A 81 9.90 6.87 -22.85
C PRO A 81 10.85 6.82 -21.66
N PHE A 82 11.40 7.96 -21.24
CA PHE A 82 12.30 8.05 -20.08
C PHE A 82 11.54 7.77 -18.79
N TYR A 83 10.41 8.46 -18.58
CA TYR A 83 9.58 8.25 -17.38
C TYR A 83 8.92 6.87 -17.37
N ASN A 84 8.47 6.36 -18.53
CA ASN A 84 7.82 5.05 -18.59
C ASN A 84 8.75 3.91 -18.12
N GLN A 85 10.02 3.93 -18.52
CA GLN A 85 10.98 2.94 -18.03
C GLN A 85 11.17 3.02 -16.51
N ILE A 86 11.32 4.23 -15.95
CA ILE A 86 11.46 4.42 -14.50
C ILE A 86 10.22 3.93 -13.76
N ILE A 87 9.03 4.32 -14.22
CA ILE A 87 7.75 3.90 -13.62
C ILE A 87 7.62 2.39 -13.66
N GLY A 88 7.97 1.75 -14.78
CA GLY A 88 7.94 0.29 -14.92
C GLY A 88 8.84 -0.42 -13.91
N PHE A 89 10.09 0.04 -13.76
CA PHE A 89 11.02 -0.53 -12.77
C PHE A 89 10.57 -0.27 -11.33
N LEU A 90 10.08 0.93 -11.02
CA LEU A 90 9.56 1.24 -9.69
C LEU A 90 8.36 0.35 -9.35
N GLU A 91 7.41 0.21 -10.26
CA GLU A 91 6.24 -0.64 -10.08
C GLU A 91 6.66 -2.08 -9.77
N GLU A 92 7.58 -2.63 -10.57
CA GLU A 92 8.05 -4.01 -10.42
C GLU A 92 8.69 -4.23 -9.04
N GLU A 93 9.61 -3.36 -8.63
CA GLU A 93 10.33 -3.50 -7.36
C GLU A 93 9.43 -3.24 -6.15
N ILE A 94 8.55 -2.24 -6.22
CA ILE A 94 7.55 -1.97 -5.17
C ILE A 94 6.63 -3.18 -4.98
N ARG A 95 6.13 -3.75 -6.09
CA ARG A 95 5.28 -4.95 -6.07
C ARG A 95 6.01 -6.16 -5.50
N LYS A 96 7.27 -6.40 -5.89
CA LYS A 96 8.10 -7.50 -5.35
C LYS A 96 8.25 -7.43 -3.83
N LYS A 97 8.24 -6.23 -3.24
CA LYS A 97 8.32 -6.02 -1.79
C LYS A 97 6.95 -6.11 -1.10
N GLY A 98 5.87 -6.39 -1.82
CA GLY A 98 4.52 -6.48 -1.28
C GLY A 98 3.90 -5.12 -0.95
N TYR A 99 4.39 -4.06 -1.60
CA TYR A 99 3.83 -2.72 -1.53
C TYR A 99 2.96 -2.43 -2.75
N PHE A 100 2.04 -1.48 -2.60
CA PHE A 100 1.28 -0.89 -3.68
C PHE A 100 1.96 0.40 -4.13
N MET A 101 2.02 0.61 -5.45
CA MET A 101 2.46 1.87 -6.02
C MET A 101 1.25 2.77 -6.27
N MET A 102 1.26 3.99 -5.72
CA MET A 102 0.32 5.04 -6.08
C MET A 102 1.00 6.03 -7.00
N LEU A 103 0.63 6.05 -8.28
CA LEU A 103 1.15 7.00 -9.24
C LEU A 103 0.28 8.26 -9.24
N TYR A 104 0.90 9.43 -9.08
CA TYR A 104 0.19 10.71 -9.08
C TYR A 104 0.97 11.79 -9.82
N THR A 105 0.29 12.57 -10.66
CA THR A 105 0.84 13.77 -11.27
C THR A 105 0.36 14.97 -10.47
N SER A 106 1.26 15.63 -9.73
CA SER A 106 0.88 16.82 -8.97
C SER A 106 1.34 18.08 -9.65
N GLY A 107 0.50 19.11 -9.59
CA GLY A 107 0.90 20.46 -10.01
C GLY A 107 1.62 21.24 -8.92
N SER A 108 1.80 20.69 -7.71
CA SER A 108 2.46 21.39 -6.60
C SER A 108 2.94 20.44 -5.48
N VAL A 109 4.01 20.84 -4.80
CA VAL A 109 4.52 20.12 -3.61
C VAL A 109 3.47 20.03 -2.50
N THR A 110 2.64 21.07 -2.29
CA THR A 110 1.62 21.08 -1.24
C THR A 110 0.52 20.04 -1.46
N GLU A 111 0.07 19.86 -2.70
CA GLU A 111 -0.92 18.83 -3.04
C GLU A 111 -0.36 17.42 -2.85
N SER A 112 0.90 17.23 -3.23
CA SER A 112 1.65 15.99 -3.04
C SER A 112 1.69 15.56 -1.57
N LEU A 113 2.01 16.51 -0.66
CA LEU A 113 2.06 16.25 0.78
C LEU A 113 0.68 15.97 1.37
N ARG A 114 -0.35 16.72 0.96
CA ARG A 114 -1.73 16.48 1.41
C ARG A 114 -2.19 15.07 1.07
N LEU A 115 -1.87 14.57 -0.12
CA LEU A 115 -2.18 13.21 -0.54
C LEU A 115 -1.39 12.17 0.25
N ALA A 116 -0.10 12.42 0.48
CA ALA A 116 0.73 11.56 1.32
C ALA A 116 0.13 11.38 2.72
N THR A 117 -0.35 12.46 3.34
CA THR A 117 -1.02 12.40 4.64
C THR A 117 -2.37 11.68 4.57
N ALA A 118 -3.20 11.98 3.56
CA ALA A 118 -4.56 11.43 3.47
C ALA A 118 -4.58 9.89 3.33
N TRP A 119 -3.57 9.33 2.67
CA TRP A 119 -3.48 7.88 2.40
C TRP A 119 -2.52 7.15 3.35
N ASP A 120 -2.01 7.80 4.39
CA ASP A 120 -1.03 7.24 5.33
C ASP A 120 0.16 6.61 4.58
N ILE A 121 0.71 7.34 3.60
CA ILE A 121 1.71 6.83 2.67
C ILE A 121 3.01 6.50 3.43
N GLU A 122 3.53 5.30 3.21
CA GLU A 122 4.72 4.79 3.91
C GLU A 122 6.03 5.18 3.23
N GLY A 123 5.99 5.65 1.98
CA GLY A 123 7.16 6.13 1.25
C GLY A 123 6.79 7.03 0.07
N LEU A 124 7.64 8.01 -0.21
CA LEU A 124 7.42 8.98 -1.28
C LEU A 124 8.63 9.04 -2.20
N ILE A 125 8.40 8.87 -3.50
CA ILE A 125 9.39 9.03 -4.57
C ILE A 125 8.89 10.16 -5.45
N VAL A 126 9.73 11.17 -5.70
CA VAL A 126 9.37 12.32 -6.53
C VAL A 126 10.31 12.38 -7.73
N LEU A 127 9.76 12.41 -8.94
CA LEU A 127 10.48 12.52 -10.20
C LEU A 127 10.22 13.90 -10.81
N GLY A 128 11.23 14.48 -11.46
CA GLY A 128 11.10 15.78 -12.12
C GLY A 128 11.15 17.01 -11.19
N SER A 129 11.58 16.84 -9.93
CA SER A 129 11.78 17.95 -8.98
C SER A 129 13.26 18.25 -8.77
N HIS A 130 13.58 19.50 -8.46
CA HIS A 130 14.90 19.90 -7.99
C HIS A 130 15.07 19.54 -6.50
N PRO A 131 16.26 19.16 -6.02
CA PRO A 131 16.51 18.91 -4.60
C PRO A 131 16.10 20.08 -3.67
N ASP A 132 16.11 21.31 -4.18
CA ASP A 132 15.65 22.47 -3.42
C ASP A 132 14.13 22.50 -3.20
N ASP A 133 13.34 21.83 -4.05
CA ASP A 133 11.90 21.71 -3.86
C ASP A 133 11.57 20.90 -2.60
N ALA A 134 12.46 19.97 -2.22
CA ALA A 134 12.33 19.18 -1.01
C ALA A 134 12.67 19.96 0.27
N LYS A 135 13.37 21.10 0.17
CA LYS A 135 13.66 21.97 1.33
C LYS A 135 12.41 22.70 1.82
N ASN A 136 11.39 22.85 0.97
CA ASN A 136 10.11 23.49 1.30
C ASN A 136 9.07 22.51 1.86
N VAL A 137 9.45 21.26 2.14
CA VAL A 137 8.57 20.17 2.58
C VAL A 137 8.53 20.02 4.12
N TYR A 138 9.35 20.77 4.86
CA TYR A 138 9.40 20.74 6.33
C TYR A 138 9.27 22.13 6.95
#